data_AF-A0A4S3J386-F1
#
_entry.id   AF-A0A4S3J386-F1
#
_cell.length_a   1.000
_cell.length_b   1.000
_cell.length_c   1.000
_cell.angle_alpha   90.00
_cell.angle_beta   90.00
_cell.angle_gamma   90.00
#
_symmetry.space_group_name_H-M   'P 1'
#
loop_
_entity.id
_entity.type
_entity.pdbx_description
1 polymer ?
#
loop_
_entity_poly.entity_id
_entity_poly.type
_entity_poly.pdbx_seq_one_letter_code
_entity_poly.pdbx_strand_id
1 'polypeptide(L)'
;MVGLVTAITAIIGYGCTVHMSEEVRDASSALPKPIMSAVTLNGSMAFVVLVTLYFTLGNLDEVLNTDTGYPFIQVFYNVTKSYPATNAMTSIVVLAIISSVITEVATASRQL
;
A
#
# COMPACT_ATOMS: atom_id res chain seq x y z
N MET A 1 18.30 -5.90 -1.11
CA MET A 1 16.90 -6.34 -1.35
C MET A 1 15.87 -5.59 -0.47
N VAL A 2 16.24 -4.45 0.16
CA VAL A 2 15.40 -3.79 1.19
C VAL A 2 14.13 -3.12 0.63
N GLY A 3 14.11 -2.69 -0.64
CA GLY A 3 12.91 -2.08 -1.26
C GLY A 3 11.96 -3.04 -1.97
N LEU A 4 12.43 -4.26 -2.30
CA LEU A 4 11.68 -5.20 -3.13
C LEU A 4 10.63 -5.97 -2.30
N VAL A 5 10.89 -6.14 -1.00
CA VAL A 5 9.96 -6.76 -0.05
C VAL A 5 8.65 -5.96 0.03
N THR A 6 8.72 -4.64 0.17
CA THR A 6 7.53 -3.78 0.25
C THR A 6 6.71 -3.84 -1.03
N ALA A 7 7.37 -3.88 -2.19
CA ALA A 7 6.70 -4.00 -3.49
C ALA A 7 6.02 -5.37 -3.66
N ILE A 8 6.66 -6.45 -3.20
CA ILE A 8 6.07 -7.80 -3.24
C ILE A 8 4.86 -7.88 -2.30
N THR A 9 4.94 -7.34 -1.07
CA THR A 9 3.83 -7.36 -0.11
C THR A 9 2.57 -6.67 -0.65
N ALA A 10 2.71 -5.60 -1.45
CA ALA A 10 1.58 -4.92 -2.08
C ALA A 10 0.80 -5.79 -3.09
N ILE A 11 1.39 -6.90 -3.55
CA ILE A 11 0.82 -7.75 -4.60
C ILE A 11 0.25 -9.06 -4.02
N ILE A 12 0.53 -9.41 -2.75
CA ILE A 12 0.20 -10.71 -2.13
C ILE A 12 -1.31 -10.93 -1.79
N GLY A 13 -2.18 -9.92 -1.97
CA GLY A 13 -3.59 -9.94 -1.54
C GLY A 13 -4.58 -10.87 -2.29
N TYR A 14 -4.12 -11.81 -3.11
CA TYR A 14 -4.98 -12.70 -3.93
C TYR A 14 -5.58 -13.89 -3.15
N GLY A 15 -5.24 -14.05 -1.86
CA GLY A 15 -5.76 -15.14 -1.03
C GLY A 15 -7.30 -15.13 -0.90
N CYS A 16 -7.93 -13.96 -0.75
CA CYS A 16 -9.38 -13.89 -0.55
C CYS A 16 -10.18 -14.39 -1.77
N THR A 17 -9.66 -14.18 -2.99
CA THR A 17 -10.31 -14.66 -4.22
C THR A 17 -10.38 -16.18 -4.33
N VAL A 18 -9.41 -16.92 -3.75
CA VAL A 18 -9.47 -18.39 -3.78
C VAL A 18 -10.42 -18.96 -2.72
N HIS A 19 -10.65 -18.24 -1.62
CA HIS A 19 -11.58 -18.66 -0.57
C HIS A 19 -13.05 -18.48 -1.00
N MET A 20 -13.35 -17.46 -1.82
CA MET A 20 -14.68 -17.27 -2.42
C MET A 20 -14.85 -18.01 -3.76
N SER A 21 -13.94 -18.92 -4.11
CA SER A 21 -13.99 -19.65 -5.38
C SER A 21 -15.23 -20.55 -5.51
N GLU A 22 -15.77 -21.03 -4.39
CA GLU A 22 -16.98 -21.88 -4.35
C GLU A 22 -18.27 -21.11 -4.66
N GLU A 23 -18.29 -19.79 -4.44
CA GLU A 23 -19.45 -18.93 -4.70
C GLU A 23 -19.45 -18.34 -6.12
N VAL A 24 -18.35 -18.49 -6.87
CA VAL A 24 -18.19 -17.94 -8.22
C VAL A 24 -18.47 -19.01 -9.27
N ARG A 25 -19.48 -18.75 -10.10
CA ARG A 25 -19.82 -19.62 -11.24
C ARG A 25 -18.66 -19.63 -12.23
N ASP A 26 -18.06 -20.80 -12.45
CA ASP A 26 -16.90 -21.02 -13.33
C ASP A 26 -15.59 -20.36 -12.85
N ALA A 27 -15.22 -20.68 -11.60
CA ALA A 27 -14.02 -20.19 -10.91
C ALA A 27 -12.72 -20.29 -11.73
N SER A 28 -12.56 -21.33 -12.56
CA SER A 28 -11.33 -21.54 -13.36
C SER A 28 -11.07 -20.41 -14.37
N SER A 29 -12.13 -19.84 -14.97
CA SER A 29 -12.01 -18.71 -15.91
C SER A 29 -12.35 -17.36 -15.28
N ALA A 30 -13.16 -17.34 -14.22
CA ALA A 30 -13.61 -16.12 -13.57
C ALA A 30 -12.62 -15.54 -12.55
N LEU A 31 -11.80 -16.36 -11.89
CA LEU A 31 -10.78 -15.92 -10.92
C LEU A 31 -9.52 -15.28 -11.52
N PRO A 32 -8.92 -15.75 -12.64
CA PRO A 32 -7.66 -15.18 -13.12
C PRO A 32 -7.79 -13.74 -13.61
N LYS A 33 -8.95 -13.36 -14.18
CA LYS A 33 -9.21 -12.00 -14.69
C LYS A 33 -9.15 -10.91 -13.60
N PRO A 34 -9.89 -11.01 -12.48
CA PRO A 34 -9.84 -10.02 -11.40
C PRO A 34 -8.46 -9.98 -10.73
N ILE A 35 -7.80 -11.12 -10.54
CA ILE A 35 -6.43 -11.17 -9.99
C ILE A 35 -5.48 -10.36 -10.88
N MET A 36 -5.46 -10.60 -12.20
CA MET A 36 -4.62 -9.84 -13.13
C MET A 36 -4.96 -8.35 -13.16
N SER A 37 -6.25 -7.99 -13.06
CA SER A 37 -6.67 -6.59 -12.99
C SER A 37 -6.19 -5.89 -11.71
N ALA A 38 -6.26 -6.58 -10.57
CA ALA A 38 -5.80 -6.06 -9.29
C ALA A 38 -4.28 -5.88 -9.28
N VAL A 39 -3.52 -6.84 -9.82
CA VAL A 39 -2.06 -6.72 -9.95
C VAL A 39 -1.69 -5.53 -10.84
N THR A 40 -2.39 -5.37 -11.97
CA THR A 40 -2.12 -4.27 -12.91
C THR A 40 -2.41 -2.90 -12.28
N LEU A 41 -3.52 -2.78 -11.54
CA LEU A 41 -3.91 -1.52 -10.90
C LEU A 41 -3.00 -1.18 -9.70
N ASN A 42 -2.61 -2.17 -8.90
CA ASN A 42 -1.65 -1.96 -7.81
C ASN A 42 -0.26 -1.60 -8.36
N GLY A 43 0.18 -2.28 -9.42
CA GLY A 43 1.46 -1.99 -10.08
C GLY A 43 1.51 -0.58 -10.68
N SER A 44 0.43 -0.14 -11.34
CA SER A 44 0.37 1.21 -11.91
C SER A 44 0.35 2.29 -10.84
N MET A 45 -0.40 2.10 -9.74
CA MET A 45 -0.39 3.01 -8.59
C MET A 45 1.00 3.08 -7.94
N ALA A 46 1.66 1.94 -7.74
CA ALA A 46 3.02 1.89 -7.20
C ALA A 46 4.02 2.63 -8.11
N PHE A 47 3.88 2.50 -9.43
CA PHE A 47 4.71 3.22 -10.39
C PHE A 47 4.49 4.75 -10.30
N VAL A 48 3.24 5.22 -10.20
CA VAL A 48 2.93 6.65 -10.04
C VAL A 48 3.53 7.21 -8.75
N VAL A 49 3.42 6.48 -7.64
CA VAL A 49 4.03 6.88 -6.36
C VAL A 49 5.55 6.95 -6.50
N LEU A 50 6.18 5.97 -7.15
CA LEU A 50 7.62 5.92 -7.36
C LEU A 50 8.11 7.11 -8.21
N VAL A 51 7.43 7.42 -9.31
CA VAL A 51 7.72 8.62 -10.13
C VAL A 51 7.56 9.89 -9.30
N THR A 52 6.48 10.00 -8.51
CA THR A 52 6.25 11.16 -7.65
C THR A 52 7.39 11.33 -6.65
N LEU A 53 7.83 10.26 -6.00
CA LEU A 53 8.95 10.26 -5.07
C LEU A 53 10.25 10.74 -5.73
N TYR A 54 10.54 10.33 -6.97
CA TYR A 54 11.73 10.82 -7.69
C TYR A 54 11.74 12.34 -7.87
N PHE A 55 10.58 12.96 -8.08
CA PHE A 55 10.46 14.40 -8.25
C PHE A 55 10.34 15.16 -6.92
N THR A 56 9.88 14.53 -5.86
CA THR A 56 9.56 15.20 -4.59
C THR A 56 10.46 14.84 -3.40
N LEU A 57 11.38 13.87 -3.55
CA LEU A 57 12.23 13.41 -2.45
C LEU A 57 13.04 14.54 -1.81
N GLY A 58 13.54 15.47 -2.62
CA GLY A 58 14.44 16.53 -2.15
C GLY A 58 15.75 15.95 -1.63
N ASN A 59 16.16 16.38 -0.43
CA ASN A 59 17.43 15.99 0.18
C ASN A 59 17.31 14.63 0.88
N LEU A 60 17.98 13.60 0.34
CA LEU A 60 17.87 12.22 0.84
C LEU A 60 18.37 12.10 2.30
N ASP A 61 19.39 12.86 2.69
CA ASP A 61 19.94 12.82 4.04
C ASP A 61 18.97 13.33 5.11
N GLU A 62 18.13 14.34 4.79
CA GLU A 62 17.06 14.80 5.69
C GLU A 62 15.91 13.80 5.78
N VAL A 63 15.61 13.09 4.68
CA VAL A 63 14.54 12.07 4.65
C VAL A 63 14.95 10.80 5.40
N LEU A 64 16.22 10.42 5.33
CA LEU A 64 16.76 9.25 6.04
C LEU A 64 17.06 9.51 7.52
N ASN A 65 17.46 10.74 7.88
CA ASN A 65 17.70 11.14 9.27
C ASN A 65 16.53 11.92 9.89
N THR A 66 15.31 11.75 9.38
CA THR A 66 14.15 12.47 9.91
C THR A 66 13.89 12.07 11.37
N ASP A 67 13.71 13.06 12.24
CA ASP A 67 13.33 12.88 13.65
C ASP A 67 11.99 12.13 13.81
N THR A 68 11.18 12.09 12.75
CA THR A 68 9.91 11.35 12.74
C THR A 68 10.09 9.83 12.69
N GLY A 69 11.28 9.33 12.31
CA GLY A 69 11.57 7.90 12.13
C GLY A 69 10.86 7.25 10.93
N TYR A 70 10.02 7.99 10.21
CA TYR A 70 9.25 7.51 9.06
C TYR A 70 9.47 8.40 7.83
N PRO A 71 10.29 7.95 6.86
CA PRO A 71 10.67 8.73 5.69
C PRO A 71 9.49 9.30 4.88
N PHE A 72 8.35 8.60 4.83
CA PHE A 72 7.18 9.04 4.07
C PHE A 72 6.52 10.32 4.62
N ILE A 73 6.61 10.55 5.94
CA ILE A 73 6.06 11.75 6.58
C ILE A 73 6.88 12.98 6.20
N GLN A 74 8.21 12.84 6.17
CA GLN A 74 9.12 13.89 5.74
C GLN A 74 8.90 14.25 4.25
N VAL A 75 8.63 13.27 3.40
CA VAL A 75 8.30 13.52 1.99
C VAL A 75 7.00 14.32 1.86
N PHE A 76 5.95 13.98 2.61
CA PHE A 76 4.72 14.78 2.63
C PHE A 76 4.96 16.20 3.11
N TYR A 77 5.84 16.40 4.10
CA TYR A 77 6.25 17.73 4.53
C TYR A 77 7.02 18.49 3.45
N ASN A 78 7.94 17.84 2.74
CA ASN A 78 8.72 18.46 1.66
C ASN A 78 7.84 18.98 0.52
N VAL A 79 6.76 18.27 0.21
CA VAL A 79 5.78 18.69 -0.82
C VAL A 79 4.85 19.78 -0.30
N THR A 80 4.32 19.58 0.91
CA THR A 80 3.23 20.41 1.44
C THR A 80 3.72 21.70 2.09
N LYS A 81 4.95 21.70 2.61
CA LYS A 81 5.61 22.78 3.37
C LYS A 81 4.75 23.34 4.52
N SER A 82 3.80 22.56 5.00
CA SER A 82 2.81 22.96 5.99
C SER A 82 2.49 21.79 6.91
N TYR A 83 2.71 21.99 8.21
CA TYR A 83 2.44 21.01 9.26
C TYR A 83 0.98 20.53 9.30
N PRO A 84 -0.06 21.40 9.28
CA PRO A 84 -1.44 20.94 9.35
C PRO A 84 -1.85 20.07 8.17
N ALA A 85 -1.41 20.40 6.95
CA ALA A 85 -1.75 19.63 5.76
C ALA A 85 -0.96 18.30 5.68
N THR A 86 0.31 18.30 6.11
CA THR A 86 1.10 17.06 6.26
C THR A 86 0.47 16.09 7.26
N ASN A 87 0.02 16.60 8.42
CA ASN A 87 -0.65 15.80 9.44
C ASN A 87 -1.99 15.25 8.94
N ALA A 88 -2.76 16.04 8.20
CA ALA A 88 -4.03 15.59 7.62
C ALA A 88 -3.84 14.47 6.58
N MET A 89 -2.83 14.56 5.71
CA MET A 89 -2.52 13.49 4.75
C MET A 89 -2.02 12.22 5.47
N THR A 90 -1.18 12.39 6.48
CA THR A 90 -0.63 11.28 7.26
C THR A 90 -1.75 10.56 8.03
N SER A 91 -2.69 11.27 8.62
CA SER A 91 -3.80 10.66 9.39
C SER A 91 -4.70 9.80 8.50
N ILE A 92 -4.96 10.21 7.27
CA ILE A 92 -5.73 9.41 6.29
C ILE A 92 -5.04 8.07 6.02
N VAL A 93 -3.72 8.09 5.79
CA VAL A 93 -2.94 6.87 5.56
C VAL A 93 -2.95 5.96 6.78
N VAL A 94 -2.77 6.53 7.98
CA VAL A 94 -2.80 5.77 9.24
C VAL A 94 -4.17 5.09 9.45
N LEU A 95 -5.27 5.81 9.23
CA LEU A 95 -6.62 5.26 9.35
C LEU A 95 -6.88 4.12 8.35
N ALA A 96 -6.39 4.26 7.12
CA ALA A 96 -6.49 3.21 6.10
C ALA A 96 -5.70 1.97 6.52
N ILE A 97 -4.46 2.13 7.01
CA ILE A 97 -3.63 1.02 7.48
C ILE A 97 -4.28 0.31 8.67
N ILE A 98 -4.80 1.04 9.65
CA ILE A 98 -5.51 0.46 10.81
C ILE A 98 -6.69 -0.38 10.34
N SER A 99 -7.49 0.14 9.41
CA SER A 99 -8.65 -0.57 8.86
C SER A 99 -8.25 -1.84 8.12
N SER A 100 -7.15 -1.79 7.35
CA SER A 100 -6.58 -2.97 6.70
C SER A 100 -6.10 -4.01 7.73
N VAL A 101 -5.36 -3.60 8.76
CA VAL A 101 -4.86 -4.49 9.82
C VAL A 101 -6.02 -5.18 10.56
N ILE A 102 -7.11 -4.45 10.86
CA ILE A 102 -8.31 -5.04 11.47
C ILE A 102 -8.89 -6.13 10.57
N THR A 103 -8.96 -5.89 9.26
CA THR A 103 -9.49 -6.85 8.28
C THR A 103 -8.63 -8.09 8.18
N GLU A 104 -7.30 -7.94 8.14
CA GLU A 104 -6.35 -9.04 8.13
C GLU A 104 -6.46 -9.90 9.40
N VAL A 105 -6.48 -9.27 10.58
CA VAL A 105 -6.62 -9.97 11.87
C VAL A 105 -7.97 -10.69 11.95
N ALA A 106 -9.06 -10.04 11.53
CA ALA A 106 -10.38 -10.66 11.48
C ALA A 106 -10.42 -11.86 10.52
N THR A 107 -9.75 -11.77 9.37
CA THR A 107 -9.65 -12.87 8.41
C THR A 107 -8.82 -14.01 8.96
N ALA A 108 -7.63 -13.75 9.51
CA ALA A 108 -6.77 -14.75 10.12
C ALA A 108 -7.47 -15.50 11.26
N SER A 109 -8.24 -14.79 12.10
CA SER A 109 -9.02 -15.41 13.18
C SER A 109 -10.13 -16.34 12.72
N ARG A 110 -10.60 -16.21 11.47
CA ARG A 110 -11.60 -17.11 10.86
C ARG A 110 -10.97 -18.32 10.15
N GLN A 111 -9.67 -18.26 9.87
CA GLN A 111 -8.91 -19.33 9.19
C GLN A 111 -8.19 -20.26 10.18
N LEU A 112 -8.11 -19.87 11.46
CA LEU A 112 -7.67 -20.71 12.59
C LEU A 112 -8.86 -21.46 13.18
#